data_AF-A0AAE8W2P9-F1
#
_entry.id   AF-A0AAE8W2P9-F1
#
_cell.length_a   1.000
_cell.length_b   1.000
_cell.length_c   1.000
_cell.angle_alpha   90.00
_cell.angle_beta   90.00
_cell.angle_gamma   90.00
#
_symmetry.space_group_name_H-M   'P 1'
#
loop_
_entity.id
_entity.type
_entity.pdbx_description
1 polymer ?
#
loop_
_entity_poly.entity_id
_entity_poly.type
_entity_poly.pdbx_seq_one_letter_code
_entity_poly.pdbx_strand_id
1 'polypeptide(L)'
;MAVVEANDAEEKGTWLENKRAQEQAEADSWAKQYRMPPLDGTDRAVACGCRCRHQLMTAAYTALVLEGDTTEPEWEALEDTVRTVTRAGWWIDQREAEPGDLPELLQAASAADRPTENPYA
;
A
#
# COMPACT_ATOMS: atom_id res chain seq x y z
N MET A 1 -7.75 -6.01 45.15
CA MET A 1 -7.98 -5.10 44.02
C MET A 1 -7.04 -5.51 42.91
N ALA A 2 -7.52 -6.22 41.88
CA ALA A 2 -6.78 -6.61 40.67
C ALA A 2 -7.77 -7.10 39.61
N VAL A 3 -8.58 -6.21 39.02
CA VAL A 3 -9.52 -6.55 37.92
C VAL A 3 -9.61 -5.40 36.89
N VAL A 4 -8.66 -4.47 36.86
CA VAL A 4 -8.68 -3.33 35.90
C VAL A 4 -7.76 -3.58 34.69
N GLU A 5 -6.74 -4.43 34.79
CA GLU A 5 -5.72 -4.55 33.73
C GLU A 5 -6.08 -5.53 32.59
N ALA A 6 -7.01 -6.47 32.81
CA ALA A 6 -7.38 -7.47 31.79
C ALA A 6 -8.38 -6.93 30.75
N ASN A 7 -9.36 -6.12 31.20
CA ASN A 7 -10.41 -5.58 30.33
C ASN A 7 -9.84 -4.57 29.31
N ASP A 8 -8.88 -3.76 29.76
CA ASP A 8 -8.14 -2.80 28.93
C ASP A 8 -7.36 -3.46 27.78
N ALA A 9 -6.84 -4.68 28.00
CA ALA A 9 -6.08 -5.42 26.99
C ALA A 9 -7.00 -6.07 25.93
N GLU A 10 -8.15 -6.60 26.35
CA GLU A 10 -9.17 -7.17 25.46
C GLU A 10 -9.86 -6.08 24.62
N GLU A 11 -10.18 -4.91 25.22
CA GLU A 11 -10.71 -3.75 24.48
C GLU A 11 -9.68 -3.18 23.49
N LYS A 12 -8.40 -3.06 23.87
CA LYS A 12 -7.33 -2.62 22.96
C LYS A 12 -7.10 -3.61 21.82
N GLY A 13 -7.15 -4.91 22.08
CA GLY A 13 -7.05 -5.94 21.07
C GLY A 13 -8.17 -5.81 20.03
N THR A 14 -9.41 -5.70 20.51
CA THR A 14 -10.61 -5.56 19.67
C THR A 14 -10.60 -4.24 18.87
N TRP A 15 -10.15 -3.14 19.49
CA TRP A 15 -10.00 -1.85 18.81
C TRP A 15 -8.94 -1.88 17.70
N LEU A 16 -7.77 -2.48 17.96
CA LEU A 16 -6.71 -2.62 16.96
C LEU A 16 -7.15 -3.52 15.79
N GLU A 17 -7.92 -4.57 16.07
CA GLU A 17 -8.41 -5.49 15.04
C GLU A 17 -9.48 -4.82 14.16
N ASN A 18 -10.44 -4.12 14.76
CA ASN A 18 -11.42 -3.31 14.03
C ASN A 18 -10.77 -2.20 13.21
N LYS A 19 -9.75 -1.52 13.77
CA LYS A 19 -9.02 -0.47 13.07
C LYS A 19 -8.32 -1.02 11.84
N ARG A 20 -7.62 -2.15 11.96
CA ARG A 20 -6.95 -2.81 10.82
C ARG A 20 -7.95 -3.30 9.77
N ALA A 21 -9.11 -3.79 10.19
CA ALA A 21 -10.17 -4.21 9.27
C ALA A 21 -10.74 -3.01 8.48
N GLN A 22 -10.92 -1.87 9.13
CA GLN A 22 -11.32 -0.63 8.48
C GLN A 22 -10.28 -0.15 7.46
N GLU A 23 -9.01 -0.05 7.87
CA GLU A 23 -7.92 0.35 6.97
C GLU A 23 -7.78 -0.58 5.75
N GLN A 24 -8.05 -1.88 5.95
CA GLN A 24 -8.04 -2.85 4.86
C GLN A 24 -9.20 -2.64 3.89
N ALA A 25 -10.41 -2.35 4.39
CA ALA A 25 -11.59 -2.09 3.57
C ALA A 25 -11.44 -0.80 2.75
N GLU A 26 -10.83 0.23 3.33
CA GLU A 26 -10.49 1.47 2.63
C GLU A 26 -9.49 1.20 1.51
N ALA A 27 -8.41 0.44 1.80
CA ALA A 27 -7.42 0.07 0.79
C ALA A 27 -8.03 -0.75 -0.37
N ASP A 28 -8.96 -1.67 -0.06
CA ASP A 28 -9.65 -2.48 -1.07
C ASP A 28 -10.61 -1.63 -1.93
N SER A 29 -11.33 -0.70 -1.30
CA SER A 29 -12.24 0.22 -1.99
C SER A 29 -11.48 1.17 -2.91
N TRP A 30 -10.37 1.73 -2.42
CA TRP A 30 -9.45 2.55 -3.21
C TRP A 30 -8.87 1.75 -4.38
N ALA A 31 -8.39 0.53 -4.13
CA ALA A 31 -7.83 -0.32 -5.19
C ALA A 31 -8.85 -0.58 -6.31
N LYS A 32 -10.13 -0.80 -5.97
CA LYS A 32 -11.22 -0.93 -6.95
C LYS A 32 -11.48 0.36 -7.72
N GLN A 33 -11.54 1.49 -7.03
CA GLN A 33 -11.80 2.81 -7.63
C GLN A 33 -10.72 3.17 -8.66
N TYR A 34 -9.45 3.00 -8.31
CA TYR A 34 -8.29 3.34 -9.14
C TYR A 34 -7.78 2.18 -10.01
N ARG A 35 -8.56 1.09 -10.08
CA ARG A 35 -8.28 -0.13 -10.87
C ARG A 35 -6.89 -0.70 -10.63
N MET A 36 -6.46 -0.71 -9.38
CA MET A 36 -5.17 -1.23 -8.98
C MET A 36 -5.19 -2.75 -9.04
N PRO A 37 -4.22 -3.40 -9.70
CA PRO A 37 -4.18 -4.84 -9.80
C PRO A 37 -3.98 -5.50 -8.42
N PRO A 38 -4.43 -6.75 -8.25
CA PRO A 38 -4.13 -7.52 -7.06
C PRO A 38 -2.61 -7.70 -6.91
N LEU A 39 -2.14 -7.77 -5.67
CA LEU A 39 -0.73 -7.98 -5.39
C LEU A 39 -0.39 -9.48 -5.32
N ASP A 40 0.83 -9.82 -5.71
CA ASP A 40 1.41 -11.15 -5.63
C ASP A 40 2.11 -11.39 -4.29
N GLY A 41 1.89 -12.56 -3.69
CA GLY A 41 2.52 -12.97 -2.44
C GLY A 41 1.64 -13.88 -1.60
N THR A 42 2.00 -14.07 -0.33
CA THR A 42 1.13 -14.75 0.64
C THR A 42 -0.05 -13.85 0.99
N ASP A 43 -1.19 -14.41 1.38
CA ASP A 43 -2.40 -13.64 1.75
C ASP A 43 -2.09 -12.54 2.79
N ARG A 44 -1.30 -12.86 3.81
CA ARG A 44 -0.84 -11.89 4.82
C ARG A 44 0.02 -10.78 4.22
N ALA A 45 0.92 -11.12 3.29
CA ALA A 45 1.76 -10.13 2.61
C ALA A 45 0.90 -9.25 1.68
N VAL A 46 -0.04 -9.83 0.92
CA VAL A 46 -0.96 -9.10 0.05
C VAL A 46 -1.81 -8.12 0.85
N ALA A 47 -2.41 -8.54 1.96
CA ALA A 47 -3.19 -7.65 2.82
C ALA A 47 -2.32 -6.48 3.35
N CYS A 48 -1.11 -6.77 3.83
CA CYS A 48 -0.18 -5.73 4.29
C CYS A 48 0.27 -4.80 3.15
N GLY A 49 0.65 -5.35 2.00
CA GLY A 49 1.10 -4.61 0.83
C GLY A 49 0.02 -3.73 0.24
N CYS A 50 -1.25 -4.17 0.22
CA CYS A 50 -2.37 -3.36 -0.23
C CYS A 50 -2.56 -2.12 0.64
N ARG A 51 -2.43 -2.26 1.98
CA ARG A 51 -2.48 -1.12 2.89
C ARG A 51 -1.30 -0.18 2.67
N CYS A 52 -0.08 -0.72 2.60
CA CYS A 52 1.13 0.08 2.37
C CYS A 52 1.05 0.84 1.04
N ARG A 53 0.61 0.18 -0.05
CA ARG A 53 0.39 0.80 -1.36
C ARG A 53 -0.61 1.94 -1.28
N HIS A 54 -1.77 1.73 -0.65
CA HIS A 54 -2.78 2.78 -0.50
C HIS A 54 -2.24 3.97 0.31
N GLN A 55 -1.61 3.72 1.46
CA GLN A 55 -1.06 4.78 2.32
C GLN A 55 0.02 5.59 1.59
N LEU A 56 0.97 4.91 0.94
CA LEU A 56 2.04 5.57 0.19
C LEU A 56 1.48 6.37 -1.00
N MET A 57 0.53 5.81 -1.76
CA MET A 57 -0.08 6.50 -2.90
C MET A 57 -0.86 7.75 -2.48
N THR A 58 -1.66 7.66 -1.41
CA THR A 58 -2.43 8.80 -0.90
C THR A 58 -1.50 9.89 -0.36
N ALA A 59 -0.43 9.51 0.35
CA ALA A 59 0.57 10.46 0.84
C ALA A 59 1.37 11.09 -0.31
N ALA A 60 1.76 10.29 -1.31
CA ALA A 60 2.52 10.75 -2.47
C ALA A 60 1.70 11.71 -3.33
N TYR A 61 0.41 11.45 -3.52
CA TYR A 61 -0.48 12.38 -4.21
C TYR A 61 -0.51 13.75 -3.51
N THR A 62 -0.62 13.74 -2.17
CA THR A 62 -0.59 14.97 -1.39
C THR A 62 0.74 15.71 -1.57
N ALA A 63 1.86 15.02 -1.36
CA ALA A 63 3.19 15.63 -1.42
C ALA A 63 3.57 16.12 -2.82
N LEU A 64 3.24 15.36 -3.87
CA LEU A 64 3.69 15.62 -5.24
C LEU A 64 2.73 16.50 -6.03
N VAL A 65 1.41 16.30 -5.89
CA VAL A 65 0.38 16.95 -6.72
C VAL A 65 -0.28 18.12 -6.00
N LEU A 66 -0.63 17.96 -4.72
CA LEU A 66 -1.31 19.03 -3.97
C LEU A 66 -0.32 20.06 -3.41
N GLU A 67 0.82 19.60 -2.92
CA GLU A 67 1.85 20.45 -2.30
C GLU A 67 3.07 20.69 -3.21
N GLY A 68 3.26 19.82 -4.20
CA GLY A 68 4.37 19.89 -5.15
C GLY A 68 3.96 20.41 -6.53
N ASP A 69 4.87 20.26 -7.49
CA ASP A 69 4.70 20.74 -8.86
C ASP A 69 4.24 19.64 -9.84
N THR A 70 3.96 18.42 -9.36
CA THR A 70 3.55 17.32 -10.23
C THR A 70 2.15 17.57 -10.76
N THR A 71 2.01 17.61 -12.07
CA THR A 71 0.72 17.83 -12.71
C THR A 71 -0.13 16.55 -12.72
N GLU A 72 -1.46 16.70 -12.83
CA GLU A 72 -2.37 15.53 -12.97
C GLU A 72 -1.97 14.53 -14.08
N PRO A 73 -1.54 14.94 -15.30
CA PRO A 73 -1.10 13.99 -16.32
C PRO A 73 0.22 13.27 -15.96
N GLU A 74 1.13 13.93 -15.24
CA GLU A 74 2.35 13.27 -14.74
C GLU A 74 2.01 12.26 -13.65
N TRP A 75 1.06 12.58 -12.79
CA TRP A 75 0.53 11.66 -11.80
C TRP A 75 -0.14 10.44 -12.44
N GLU A 76 -0.98 10.63 -13.47
CA GLU A 76 -1.62 9.53 -14.19
C GLU A 76 -0.59 8.56 -14.79
N ALA A 77 0.50 9.08 -15.38
CA ALA A 77 1.60 8.26 -15.89
C ALA A 77 2.36 7.51 -14.78
N LEU A 78 2.49 8.11 -13.60
CA LEU A 78 3.03 7.46 -12.42
C LEU A 78 2.11 6.33 -11.94
N GLU A 79 0.80 6.57 -11.89
CA GLU A 79 -0.19 5.54 -11.55
C GLU A 79 -0.13 4.33 -12.49
N ASP A 80 0.06 4.56 -13.79
CA ASP A 80 0.29 3.46 -14.74
C ASP A 80 1.55 2.66 -14.40
N THR A 81 2.62 3.32 -13.99
CA THR A 81 3.85 2.64 -13.53
C THR A 81 3.60 1.84 -12.25
N VAL A 82 2.87 2.42 -11.29
CA VAL A 82 2.45 1.74 -10.05
C VAL A 82 1.69 0.46 -10.34
N ARG A 83 0.77 0.47 -11.30
CA ARG A 83 -0.02 -0.70 -11.70
C ARG A 83 0.87 -1.85 -12.20
N THR A 84 2.10 -1.59 -12.64
CA THR A 84 3.03 -2.65 -13.05
C THR A 84 3.72 -3.36 -11.90
N VAL A 85 3.76 -2.77 -10.70
CA VAL A 85 4.46 -3.32 -9.53
C VAL A 85 3.46 -4.10 -8.67
N THR A 86 3.38 -5.41 -8.89
CA THR A 86 2.39 -6.27 -8.21
C THR A 86 2.98 -7.01 -7.01
N ARG A 87 4.30 -7.06 -6.81
CA ARG A 87 4.88 -7.79 -5.67
C ARG A 87 4.51 -7.13 -4.34
N ALA A 88 3.75 -7.82 -3.49
CA ALA A 88 3.32 -7.30 -2.19
C ALA A 88 4.51 -6.95 -1.28
N GLY A 89 5.58 -7.76 -1.32
CA GLY A 89 6.80 -7.52 -0.54
C GLY A 89 7.43 -6.15 -0.81
N TRP A 90 7.49 -5.74 -2.08
CA TRP A 90 8.08 -4.45 -2.47
C TRP A 90 7.34 -3.28 -1.83
N TRP A 91 6.00 -3.31 -1.83
CA TRP A 91 5.17 -2.28 -1.19
C TRP A 91 5.33 -2.24 0.32
N ILE A 92 5.51 -3.40 0.96
CA ILE A 92 5.76 -3.48 2.40
C ILE A 92 7.12 -2.86 2.74
N ASP A 93 8.12 -3.05 1.90
CA ASP A 93 9.45 -2.48 2.09
C ASP A 93 9.44 -0.94 1.99
N GLN A 94 8.48 -0.35 1.24
CA GLN A 94 8.34 1.11 1.10
C GLN A 94 7.45 1.77 2.17
N ARG A 95 6.98 1.02 3.18
CA ARG A 95 6.03 1.55 4.18
C ARG A 95 6.52 2.76 4.98
N GLU A 96 7.84 2.94 5.06
CA GLU A 96 8.54 4.00 5.81
C GLU A 96 9.28 4.95 4.85
N ALA A 97 9.09 4.80 3.53
CA ALA A 97 9.70 5.65 2.54
C ALA A 97 9.06 7.05 2.54
N GLU A 98 9.82 8.05 2.07
CA GLU A 98 9.26 9.37 1.88
C GLU A 98 8.26 9.35 0.71
N PRO A 99 7.05 9.93 0.87
CA PRO A 99 6.06 9.91 -0.21
C PRO A 99 6.52 10.61 -1.49
N GLY A 100 7.38 11.63 -1.38
CA GLY A 100 7.97 12.34 -2.51
C GLY A 100 8.92 11.48 -3.35
N ASP A 101 9.53 10.47 -2.75
CA ASP A 101 10.50 9.58 -3.41
C ASP A 101 9.81 8.50 -4.27
N LEU A 102 8.47 8.40 -4.25
CA LEU A 102 7.72 7.37 -4.99
C LEU A 102 8.15 7.23 -6.47
N PRO A 103 8.36 8.32 -7.26
CA PRO A 103 8.82 8.20 -8.63
C PRO A 103 10.18 7.49 -8.74
N GLU A 104 11.12 7.80 -7.85
CA GLU A 104 12.47 7.23 -7.81
C GLU A 104 12.42 5.76 -7.38
N LEU A 105 11.59 5.44 -6.38
CA LEU A 105 11.37 4.06 -5.94
C LEU A 105 10.81 3.20 -7.08
N LEU A 106 9.84 3.71 -7.82
CA LEU A 106 9.25 3.00 -8.97
C LEU A 106 10.26 2.78 -10.10
N GLN A 107 11.19 3.71 -10.30
CA GLN A 107 12.30 3.53 -11.24
C GLN A 107 13.29 2.46 -10.77
N ALA A 108 13.52 2.37 -9.45
CA ALA A 108 14.38 1.34 -8.85
C ALA A 108 13.71 -0.05 -8.79
N ALA A 109 12.38 -0.14 -8.91
CA ALA A 109 11.66 -1.40 -8.93
C ALA A 109 12.12 -2.27 -10.12
N SER A 110 12.50 -3.51 -9.82
CA SER A 110 13.10 -4.41 -10.79
C SER A 110 12.04 -5.23 -11.54
N ALA A 111 12.47 -5.97 -12.57
CA ALA A 111 11.59 -6.92 -13.26
C ALA A 111 11.02 -8.01 -12.34
N ALA A 112 11.67 -8.30 -11.19
CA ALA A 112 11.18 -9.27 -10.21
C ALA A 112 10.07 -8.73 -9.28
N ASP A 113 9.83 -7.43 -9.32
CA ASP A 113 8.75 -6.74 -8.58
C ASP A 113 7.49 -6.55 -9.43
N ARG A 114 7.61 -6.86 -10.73
CA ARG A 114 6.55 -6.87 -11.74
C ARG A 114 6.05 -8.30 -11.96
N PRO A 115 4.82 -8.50 -12.45
CA PRO A 115 4.26 -9.84 -12.64
C PRO A 115 5.22 -10.65 -13.51
N THR A 116 5.69 -11.77 -12.97
CA THR A 116 6.50 -12.73 -13.72
C THR A 116 5.56 -13.53 -14.59
N GLU A 117 5.50 -13.22 -15.88
CA GLU A 117 5.12 -14.22 -16.88
C GLU A 117 6.22 -15.29 -16.82
N ASN A 118 6.02 -16.39 -16.08
CA ASN A 118 6.99 -17.47 -16.06
C ASN A 118 6.65 -18.45 -17.19
N PRO A 119 7.37 -18.48 -18.34
CA PRO A 119 7.10 -19.40 -19.44
C PRO A 119 7.52 -20.86 -19.18
N TYR A 120 7.97 -21.20 -17.96
CA TYR A 120 8.41 -22.56 -17.59
C TYR A 120 7.89 -23.05 -16.22
N ALA A 121 6.76 -22.51 -15.74
CA ALA A 121 6.08 -23.07 -14.56
C ALA A 121 5.34 -24.38 -14.90
#